data_AF-A0A368TIX0-F1
#
_entry.id   AF-A0A368TIX0-F1
#
_cell.length_a   1.000
_cell.length_b   1.000
_cell.length_c   1.000
_cell.angle_alpha   90.00
_cell.angle_beta   90.00
_cell.angle_gamma   90.00
#
_symmetry.space_group_name_H-M   'P 1'
#
loop_
_entity.id
_entity.type
_entity.pdbx_description
1 polymer ?
#
loop_
_entity_poly.entity_id
_entity_poly.type
_entity_poly.pdbx_seq_one_letter_code
_entity_poly.pdbx_strand_id
1 'polypeptide(L)'
;MVPDNKNNVDPTVQAIVEMFPEDFLRNTARETGVVERERKIDIVILFWVTTLGFGVRFLSTIRGLKRKYKEKTKTTLSISSFYDRFTPKMVDFYRMCVLHAIEFQAQQTGRVLDDKLKRFKDLVIQDSTIIRLHESLAKIWPAARTKKIAAGVKQIHAFTMGKSVCWTSRPIIN
;
A
#
# COMPACT_ATOMS: atom_id res chain seq x y z
N MET A 1 20.23 -18.61 35.84
CA MET A 1 18.94 -17.93 35.61
C MET A 1 19.23 -16.65 34.82
N VAL A 2 19.08 -16.66 33.49
CA VAL A 2 19.24 -15.46 32.64
C VAL A 2 17.84 -14.84 32.48
N PRO A 3 17.67 -13.52 32.63
CA PRO A 3 16.39 -12.93 32.95
C PRO A 3 15.47 -12.80 31.74
N ASP A 4 14.18 -12.76 32.05
CA ASP A 4 13.03 -12.50 31.20
C ASP A 4 13.25 -11.26 30.33
N ASN A 5 13.56 -11.47 29.05
CA ASN A 5 13.63 -10.41 28.04
C ASN A 5 12.20 -10.01 27.68
N LYS A 6 11.65 -9.03 28.41
CA LYS A 6 10.50 -8.26 27.94
C LYS A 6 10.87 -7.63 26.60
N ASN A 7 10.46 -8.30 25.53
CA ASN A 7 10.68 -7.87 24.16
C ASN A 7 10.16 -6.44 24.01
N ASN A 8 11.07 -5.46 24.00
CA ASN A 8 10.80 -4.10 23.57
C ASN A 8 10.66 -4.16 22.04
N VAL A 9 9.51 -4.67 21.58
CA VAL A 9 9.16 -4.73 20.16
C VAL A 9 8.83 -3.31 19.75
N ASP A 10 9.49 -2.82 18.68
CA ASP A 10 9.20 -1.50 18.12
C ASP A 10 7.69 -1.35 17.86
N PRO A 11 7.06 -0.25 18.29
CA PRO A 11 5.61 -0.06 18.15
C PRO A 11 5.13 -0.16 16.69
N THR A 12 6.00 0.14 15.73
CA THR A 12 5.72 -0.02 14.30
C THR A 12 5.61 -1.50 13.92
N VAL A 13 6.49 -2.34 14.46
CA VAL A 13 6.45 -3.79 14.20
C VAL A 13 5.21 -4.40 14.82
N GLN A 14 4.83 -3.96 16.02
CA GLN A 14 3.60 -4.41 16.66
C GLN A 14 2.36 -4.04 15.84
N ALA A 15 2.25 -2.78 15.38
CA ALA A 15 1.13 -2.34 14.55
C ALA A 15 1.03 -3.12 13.22
N ILE A 16 2.17 -3.48 12.62
CA ILE A 16 2.21 -4.28 11.39
C ILE A 16 1.76 -5.72 11.63
N VAL A 17 2.13 -6.32 12.77
CA VAL A 17 1.68 -7.68 13.15
C VAL A 17 0.19 -7.69 13.49
N GLU A 18 -0.32 -6.64 14.16
CA GLU A 18 -1.75 -6.47 14.42
C GLU A 18 -2.56 -6.27 13.13
N MET A 19 -2.00 -5.59 12.13
CA MET A 19 -2.63 -5.39 10.82
C MET A 19 -2.72 -6.69 10.01
N PHE A 20 -1.83 -7.66 10.22
CA PHE A 20 -1.81 -8.92 9.48
C PHE A 20 -1.73 -10.12 10.43
N PRO A 21 -2.84 -10.46 11.11
CA PRO A 21 -2.87 -11.63 11.97
C PRO A 21 -2.71 -12.90 11.13
N GLU A 22 -2.07 -13.93 11.70
CA GLU A 22 -1.76 -15.16 10.98
C GLU A 22 -3.02 -15.86 10.45
N ASP A 23 -4.10 -15.84 11.22
CA ASP A 23 -5.38 -16.42 10.85
C ASP A 23 -5.98 -15.75 9.61
N PHE A 24 -5.88 -14.42 9.52
CA PHE A 24 -6.33 -13.68 8.34
C PHE A 24 -5.54 -14.10 7.09
N LEU A 25 -4.21 -14.17 7.19
CA LEU A 25 -3.36 -14.59 6.08
C LEU A 25 -3.66 -16.03 5.63
N ARG A 26 -3.86 -16.94 6.58
CA ARG A 26 -4.19 -18.35 6.29
C ARG A 26 -5.57 -18.50 5.65
N ASN A 27 -6.57 -17.77 6.14
CA ASN A 27 -7.92 -17.81 5.58
C ASN A 27 -7.96 -17.20 4.17
N THR A 28 -7.35 -16.02 3.98
CA THR A 28 -7.25 -15.37 2.66
C THR A 28 -6.50 -16.26 1.65
N ALA A 29 -5.47 -16.99 2.09
CA ALA A 29 -4.73 -17.91 1.23
C ALA A 29 -5.56 -19.13 0.78
N ARG A 30 -6.51 -19.58 1.61
CA ARG A 30 -7.47 -20.64 1.27
C ARG A 30 -8.54 -20.13 0.30
N GLU A 31 -9.09 -18.94 0.57
CA GLU A 31 -10.11 -18.30 -0.27
C GLU A 31 -9.60 -18.02 -1.70
N THR A 32 -8.38 -17.50 -1.81
CA THR A 32 -7.74 -17.21 -3.10
C THR A 32 -7.18 -18.46 -3.79
N GLY A 33 -7.16 -19.61 -3.12
CA GLY A 33 -6.63 -20.87 -3.64
C GLY A 33 -5.11 -20.84 -3.90
N VAL A 34 -4.38 -19.93 -3.28
CA VAL A 34 -2.90 -19.88 -3.33
C VAL A 34 -2.31 -21.10 -2.62
N VAL A 35 -3.00 -21.57 -1.57
CA VAL A 35 -2.63 -22.77 -0.82
C VAL A 35 -3.78 -23.76 -0.85
N GLU A 36 -3.73 -24.69 -1.80
CA GLU A 36 -4.64 -25.85 -1.84
C GLU A 36 -4.12 -27.01 -0.96
N ARG A 37 -2.80 -27.11 -0.77
CA ARG A 37 -2.17 -28.07 0.16
C ARG A 37 -0.94 -27.46 0.82
N GLU A 38 -0.95 -27.43 2.14
CA GLU A 38 0.19 -26.99 2.94
C GLU A 38 1.30 -28.04 2.81
N ARG A 39 2.37 -27.71 2.07
CA ARG A 39 3.54 -28.58 1.85
C ARG A 39 4.73 -28.05 2.66
N LYS A 40 5.85 -27.77 1.98
CA LYS A 40 7.11 -27.30 2.56
C LYS A 40 7.22 -25.77 2.65
N ILE A 41 6.20 -25.05 2.16
CA ILE A 41 6.21 -23.58 2.09
C ILE A 41 5.04 -23.08 2.92
N ASP A 42 5.35 -22.34 3.97
CA ASP A 42 4.37 -21.64 4.79
C ASP A 42 4.06 -20.29 4.13
N ILE A 43 2.77 -20.02 3.91
CA ILE A 43 2.30 -18.80 3.25
C ILE A 43 2.51 -17.56 4.09
N VAL A 44 2.43 -17.65 5.41
CA VAL A 44 2.65 -16.54 6.34
C VAL A 44 4.13 -16.12 6.28
N ILE A 45 5.04 -17.10 6.31
CA ILE A 45 6.47 -16.81 6.19
C ILE A 45 6.79 -16.25 4.80
N LEU A 46 6.20 -16.81 3.74
CA LEU A 46 6.37 -16.33 2.37
C LEU A 46 5.87 -14.88 2.22
N PHE A 47 4.73 -14.55 2.82
CA PHE A 47 4.17 -13.21 2.83
C PHE A 47 5.18 -12.22 3.43
N TRP A 48 5.62 -12.45 4.68
CA TRP A 48 6.57 -11.58 5.36
C TRP A 48 7.91 -11.43 4.65
N VAL A 49 8.45 -12.53 4.11
CA VAL A 49 9.72 -12.50 3.38
C VAL A 49 9.58 -11.66 2.12
N THR A 50 8.45 -11.77 1.41
CA THR A 50 8.19 -11.02 0.18
C THR A 50 7.91 -9.55 0.46
N THR A 51 7.03 -9.21 1.39
CA THR A 51 6.66 -7.82 1.71
C THR A 51 7.85 -7.04 2.28
N LEU A 52 8.54 -7.60 3.28
CA LEU A 52 9.70 -6.94 3.90
C LEU A 52 10.95 -6.98 2.99
N GLY A 53 11.11 -8.05 2.20
CA GLY A 53 12.24 -8.19 1.28
C GLY A 53 12.18 -7.21 0.10
N PHE A 54 11.00 -6.95 -0.43
CA PHE A 54 10.78 -5.95 -1.49
C PHE A 54 10.72 -4.52 -0.95
N GLY A 55 10.05 -4.29 0.18
CA GLY A 55 9.77 -2.95 0.71
C GLY A 55 11.02 -2.11 0.99
N VAL A 56 12.13 -2.74 1.37
CA VAL A 56 13.40 -2.05 1.70
C VAL A 56 14.38 -2.03 0.51
N ARG A 57 13.94 -2.40 -0.71
CA ARG A 57 14.79 -2.58 -1.92
C ARG A 57 16.00 -3.52 -1.73
N PHE A 58 16.05 -4.26 -0.62
CA PHE A 58 17.21 -5.07 -0.24
C PHE A 58 17.33 -6.35 -1.06
N LEU A 59 16.20 -6.89 -1.54
CA LEU A 59 16.14 -8.18 -2.23
C LEU A 59 15.19 -8.13 -3.42
N SER A 60 15.60 -7.47 -4.49
CA SER A 60 14.85 -7.42 -5.76
C SER A 60 14.93 -8.71 -6.59
N THR A 61 15.78 -9.67 -6.19
CA THR A 61 15.96 -10.94 -6.91
C THR A 61 15.25 -12.09 -6.20
N ILE A 62 14.60 -12.94 -6.98
CA ILE A 62 13.91 -14.16 -6.50
C ILE A 62 14.89 -15.08 -5.74
N ARG A 63 16.15 -15.13 -6.17
CA ARG A 63 17.21 -15.89 -5.48
C ARG A 63 17.53 -15.30 -4.10
N GLY A 64 17.57 -13.97 -3.98
CA GLY A 64 17.75 -13.30 -2.70
C GLY A 64 16.59 -13.57 -1.75
N LEU A 65 15.37 -13.54 -2.28
CA LEU A 65 14.15 -13.84 -1.53
C LEU A 65 14.11 -15.28 -1.03
N LYS A 66 14.45 -16.25 -1.89
CA LYS A 66 14.62 -17.65 -1.53
C LYS A 66 15.65 -17.84 -0.40
N ARG A 67 16.79 -17.13 -0.45
CA ARG A 67 17.84 -17.24 0.57
C ARG A 67 17.31 -16.78 1.94
N LYS A 68 16.59 -15.66 2.00
CA LYS A 68 15.92 -15.22 3.24
C LYS A 68 14.86 -16.18 3.74
N TYR A 69 14.07 -16.75 2.82
CA TYR A 69 13.09 -17.77 3.18
C TYR A 69 13.78 -19.00 3.81
N LYS A 70 14.90 -19.45 3.23
CA LYS A 70 15.72 -20.55 3.76
C LYS A 70 16.34 -20.21 5.12
N GLU A 71 16.87 -19.00 5.29
CA GLU A 71 17.39 -18.51 6.57
C GLU A 71 16.32 -18.59 7.67
N LYS A 72 15.09 -18.17 7.37
CA LYS A 72 14.00 -18.12 8.36
C LYS A 72 13.37 -19.48 8.66
N THR A 73 13.20 -20.34 7.65
CA THR A 73 12.50 -21.64 7.78
C THR A 73 13.47 -22.80 8.02
N LYS A 74 14.79 -22.57 7.94
CA LYS A 74 15.86 -23.60 7.97
C LYS A 74 15.66 -24.77 6.99
N THR A 75 14.77 -24.61 6.02
CA THR A 75 14.33 -25.67 5.11
C THR A 75 15.01 -25.53 3.76
N THR A 76 15.53 -26.64 3.23
CA THR A 76 16.16 -26.64 1.89
C THR A 76 15.10 -26.79 0.81
N LEU A 77 14.94 -25.75 0.00
CA LEU A 77 14.02 -25.69 -1.14
C LEU A 77 14.80 -25.52 -2.44
N SER A 78 14.33 -26.11 -3.54
CA SER A 78 14.87 -25.82 -4.89
C SER A 78 14.44 -24.41 -5.34
N ILE A 79 15.13 -23.84 -6.33
CA ILE A 79 14.75 -22.51 -6.82
C ILE A 79 13.50 -22.54 -7.70
N SER A 80 13.32 -23.61 -8.49
CA SER A 80 12.11 -23.86 -9.27
C SER A 80 10.88 -23.93 -8.37
N SER A 81 10.93 -24.75 -7.32
CA SER A 81 9.79 -24.92 -6.41
C SER A 81 9.39 -23.63 -5.68
N PHE A 82 10.32 -22.70 -5.51
CA PHE A 82 10.04 -21.36 -4.98
C PHE A 82 9.41 -20.45 -6.05
N TYR A 83 9.96 -20.49 -7.26
CA TYR A 83 9.47 -19.70 -8.39
C TYR A 83 8.04 -20.07 -8.80
N ASP A 84 7.72 -21.36 -8.82
CA ASP A 84 6.40 -21.88 -9.22
C ASP A 84 5.25 -21.41 -8.30
N ARG A 85 5.56 -20.75 -7.18
CA ARG A 85 4.57 -20.16 -6.26
C ARG A 85 4.11 -18.77 -6.65
N PHE A 86 4.86 -18.08 -7.52
CA PHE A 86 4.47 -16.78 -8.06
C PHE A 86 3.44 -16.98 -9.19
N THR A 87 2.24 -17.37 -8.78
CA THR A 87 1.10 -17.62 -9.68
C THR A 87 0.17 -16.40 -9.72
N PRO A 88 -0.74 -16.31 -10.71
CA PRO A 88 -1.76 -15.26 -10.72
C PRO A 88 -2.62 -15.23 -9.44
N LYS A 89 -2.94 -16.40 -8.87
CA LYS A 89 -3.66 -16.50 -7.58
C LYS A 89 -2.92 -15.77 -6.45
N MET A 90 -1.59 -15.83 -6.46
CA MET A 90 -0.77 -15.13 -5.46
C MET A 90 -0.93 -13.62 -5.60
N VAL A 91 -1.06 -13.09 -6.81
CA VAL A 91 -1.38 -11.66 -7.02
C VAL A 91 -2.73 -11.30 -6.40
N ASP A 92 -3.75 -12.14 -6.56
CA ASP A 92 -5.07 -11.90 -5.97
C ASP A 92 -5.03 -11.94 -4.43
N PHE A 93 -4.23 -12.83 -3.85
CA PHE A 93 -3.93 -12.82 -2.42
C PHE A 93 -3.31 -11.50 -1.95
N TYR A 94 -2.28 -10.98 -2.64
CA TYR A 94 -1.71 -9.69 -2.28
C TYR A 94 -2.68 -8.53 -2.48
N ARG A 95 -3.56 -8.58 -3.50
CA ARG A 95 -4.62 -7.57 -3.68
C ARG A 95 -5.55 -7.54 -2.46
N MET A 96 -5.99 -8.70 -1.96
CA MET A 96 -6.80 -8.76 -0.74
C MET A 96 -6.04 -8.27 0.49
N CYS A 97 -4.76 -8.62 0.65
CA CYS A 97 -3.95 -8.11 1.75
C CYS A 97 -3.81 -6.57 1.70
N VAL A 98 -3.62 -5.99 0.51
CA VAL A 98 -3.54 -4.53 0.34
C VAL A 98 -4.87 -3.86 0.64
N LEU A 99 -5.99 -4.42 0.18
CA LEU A 99 -7.32 -3.92 0.52
C LEU A 99 -7.55 -3.94 2.04
N HIS A 100 -7.22 -5.05 2.70
CA HIS A 100 -7.31 -5.16 4.15
C HIS A 100 -6.44 -4.13 4.87
N ALA A 101 -5.20 -3.90 4.41
CA ALA A 101 -4.33 -2.89 4.99
C ALA A 101 -4.90 -1.48 4.87
N ILE A 102 -5.50 -1.15 3.72
CA ILE A 102 -6.18 0.14 3.50
C ILE A 102 -7.38 0.28 4.44
N GLU A 103 -8.18 -0.78 4.59
CA GLU A 103 -9.33 -0.80 5.51
C GLU A 103 -8.91 -0.66 6.97
N PHE A 104 -7.91 -1.42 7.40
CA PHE A 104 -7.35 -1.35 8.75
C PHE A 104 -6.77 0.04 9.04
N GLN A 105 -6.03 0.61 8.09
CA GLN A 105 -5.53 1.98 8.20
C GLN A 105 -6.66 3.02 8.22
N ALA A 106 -7.74 2.79 7.50
CA ALA A 106 -8.92 3.65 7.53
C ALA A 106 -9.72 3.56 8.85
N GLN A 107 -9.61 2.44 9.57
CA GLN A 107 -10.19 2.24 10.90
C GLN A 107 -9.34 2.85 12.01
N GLN A 108 -8.01 2.93 11.83
CA GLN A 108 -7.17 3.71 12.71
C GLN A 108 -7.59 5.17 12.62
N THR A 109 -8.18 5.69 13.70
CA THR A 109 -8.54 7.10 13.79
C THR A 109 -7.30 7.93 13.52
N GLY A 110 -7.28 8.60 12.36
CA GLY A 110 -6.43 9.77 12.18
C GLY A 110 -6.77 10.85 13.21
N ARG A 111 -6.22 12.05 13.05
CA ARG A 111 -6.58 13.20 13.90
C ARG A 111 -8.09 13.23 14.13
N VAL A 112 -8.49 13.14 15.40
CA VAL A 112 -9.90 13.18 15.80
C VAL A 112 -10.50 14.45 15.19
N LEU A 113 -11.50 14.28 14.33
CA LEU A 113 -12.25 15.39 13.77
C LEU A 113 -12.90 16.15 14.94
N ASP A 114 -12.71 17.46 14.95
CA ASP A 114 -13.33 18.35 15.94
C ASP A 114 -14.86 18.15 15.95
N ASP A 115 -15.52 18.47 17.05
CA ASP A 115 -16.96 18.17 17.27
C ASP A 115 -17.86 18.69 16.14
N LYS A 116 -17.46 19.80 15.51
CA LYS A 116 -18.15 20.41 14.36
C LYS A 116 -18.13 19.55 13.09
N LEU A 117 -17.14 18.68 12.95
CA LEU A 117 -16.89 17.87 11.74
C LEU A 117 -17.25 16.39 11.90
N LYS A 118 -17.72 15.97 13.09
CA LYS A 118 -18.15 14.59 13.39
C LYS A 118 -19.27 14.04 12.49
N ARG A 119 -20.04 14.92 11.83
CA ARG A 119 -21.10 14.51 10.89
C ARG A 119 -20.55 13.98 9.56
N PHE A 120 -19.28 14.24 9.25
CA PHE A 120 -18.65 13.83 7.99
C PHE A 120 -17.75 12.60 8.20
N LYS A 121 -17.90 11.58 7.35
CA LYS A 121 -17.11 10.34 7.41
C LYS A 121 -15.67 10.53 6.94
N ASP A 122 -15.46 11.39 5.94
CA ASP A 122 -14.17 11.77 5.37
C ASP A 122 -14.24 13.21 4.88
N LEU A 123 -13.13 13.95 4.96
CA LEU A 123 -13.06 15.36 4.58
C LEU A 123 -11.95 15.55 3.56
N VAL A 124 -12.33 15.79 2.31
CA VAL A 124 -11.39 16.10 1.22
C VAL A 124 -11.33 17.61 1.07
N ILE A 125 -10.16 18.19 1.35
CA ILE A 125 -9.89 19.61 1.11
C ILE A 125 -9.30 19.72 -0.28
N GLN A 126 -9.94 20.48 -1.15
CA GLN A 126 -9.43 20.77 -2.48
C GLN A 126 -9.04 22.24 -2.56
N ASP A 127 -7.75 22.51 -2.71
CA ASP A 127 -7.28 23.83 -3.11
C ASP A 127 -7.02 23.84 -4.62
N SER A 128 -7.35 24.94 -5.29
CA SER A 128 -7.05 25.08 -6.72
C SER A 128 -6.49 26.45 -7.02
N THR A 129 -5.27 26.45 -7.57
CA THR A 129 -4.58 27.66 -8.01
C THR A 129 -4.66 27.76 -9.52
N ILE A 130 -5.03 28.94 -10.02
CA ILE A 130 -5.02 29.23 -11.45
C ILE A 130 -3.77 30.07 -11.74
N ILE A 131 -2.81 29.50 -12.47
CA ILE A 131 -1.61 30.20 -12.92
C ILE A 131 -1.88 30.75 -14.32
N ARG A 132 -1.77 32.07 -14.49
CA ARG A 132 -1.85 32.70 -15.82
C ARG A 132 -0.55 32.42 -16.58
N LEU A 133 -0.69 31.91 -17.79
CA LEU A 133 0.42 31.66 -18.70
C LEU A 133 0.44 32.70 -19.83
N HIS A 134 1.58 32.78 -20.51
CA HIS A 134 1.74 33.62 -21.69
C HIS A 134 0.82 33.16 -22.83
N GLU A 135 0.34 34.10 -23.65
CA GLU A 135 -0.66 33.87 -24.70
C GLU A 135 -0.21 32.83 -25.74
N SER A 136 1.09 32.71 -25.98
CA SER A 136 1.67 31.70 -26.88
C SER A 136 1.33 30.25 -26.50
N LEU A 137 0.98 29.99 -25.24
CA LEU A 137 0.57 28.68 -24.72
C LEU A 137 -0.95 28.46 -24.74
N ALA A 138 -1.74 29.43 -25.23
CA ALA A 138 -3.20 29.38 -25.19
C ALA A 138 -3.79 28.24 -26.04
N LYS A 139 -3.05 27.79 -27.06
CA LYS A 139 -3.42 26.63 -27.88
C LYS A 139 -3.39 25.31 -27.09
N ILE A 140 -2.52 25.21 -26.09
CA ILE A 140 -2.34 24.00 -25.27
C ILE A 140 -3.12 24.13 -23.95
N TRP A 141 -3.16 25.33 -23.37
CA TRP A 141 -3.77 25.60 -22.06
C TRP A 141 -4.73 26.78 -22.15
N PRO A 142 -5.96 26.59 -22.68
CA PRO A 142 -6.93 27.67 -22.81
C PRO A 142 -7.36 28.18 -21.43
N ALA A 143 -7.43 29.50 -21.25
CA ALA A 143 -7.84 30.06 -19.98
C ALA A 143 -9.28 29.66 -19.61
N ALA A 144 -9.44 29.16 -18.38
CA ALA A 144 -10.73 28.70 -17.87
C ALA A 144 -11.80 29.82 -17.75
N ARG A 145 -11.41 31.10 -17.68
CA ARG A 145 -12.34 32.25 -17.65
C ARG A 145 -11.64 33.55 -18.07
N THR A 146 -11.71 33.96 -19.34
CA THR A 146 -11.33 35.34 -19.76
C THR A 146 -12.02 35.74 -21.08
N LYS A 147 -12.35 37.04 -21.26
CA LYS A 147 -12.86 37.64 -22.52
C LYS A 147 -11.78 37.90 -23.58
N LYS A 148 -10.50 37.70 -23.25
CA LYS A 148 -9.30 37.95 -24.06
C LYS A 148 -8.52 36.64 -24.18
N ILE A 149 -7.89 36.39 -25.32
CA ILE A 149 -7.08 35.17 -25.55
C ILE A 149 -5.96 35.16 -24.50
N ALA A 150 -6.06 34.24 -23.55
CA ALA A 150 -5.11 34.09 -22.47
C ALA A 150 -4.94 32.60 -22.20
N ALA A 151 -3.74 32.22 -21.79
CA ALA A 151 -3.44 30.85 -21.38
C ALA A 151 -3.54 30.74 -19.85
N GLY A 152 -4.02 29.60 -19.34
CA GLY A 152 -4.10 29.39 -17.90
C GLY A 152 -4.11 27.91 -17.53
N VAL A 153 -3.32 27.54 -16.54
CA VAL A 153 -3.30 26.18 -15.99
C VAL A 153 -3.97 26.20 -14.64
N LYS A 154 -5.00 25.37 -14.49
CA LYS A 154 -5.61 25.08 -13.19
C LYS A 154 -4.86 23.92 -12.56
N GLN A 155 -4.05 24.23 -11.55
CA GLN A 155 -3.47 23.21 -10.69
C GLN A 155 -4.43 22.93 -9.54
N ILE A 156 -4.74 21.65 -9.35
CA ILE A 156 -5.61 21.19 -8.27
C ILE A 156 -4.74 20.42 -7.29
N HIS A 157 -4.66 20.91 -6.06
CA HIS A 157 -4.04 20.20 -4.96
C HIS A 157 -5.16 19.71 -4.05
N ALA A 158 -5.41 18.41 -4.08
CA ALA A 158 -6.35 17.79 -3.14
C ALA A 158 -5.56 17.25 -1.95
N PHE A 159 -5.90 17.73 -0.76
CA PHE A 159 -5.41 17.22 0.51
C PHE A 159 -6.57 16.60 1.27
N THR A 160 -6.46 15.32 1.61
CA THR A 160 -7.51 14.65 2.35
C THR A 160 -7.20 14.70 3.85
N MET A 161 -8.06 15.37 4.62
CA MET A 161 -8.08 15.30 6.08
C MET A 161 -9.04 14.18 6.50
N GLY A 162 -8.66 12.96 6.17
CA GLY A 162 -9.51 11.78 6.38
C GLY A 162 -9.19 10.74 5.32
N LYS A 163 -8.48 9.70 5.76
CA LYS A 163 -8.09 8.49 5.01
C LYS A 163 -7.09 8.68 3.88
N SER A 164 -6.16 7.74 3.84
CA SER A 164 -5.13 7.53 2.83
C SER A 164 -5.78 7.23 1.48
N VAL A 165 -5.98 8.25 0.65
CA VAL A 165 -6.24 8.07 -0.78
C VAL A 165 -5.08 8.66 -1.55
N CYS A 166 -4.30 7.77 -2.16
CA CYS A 166 -3.19 8.12 -3.04
C CYS A 166 -3.77 8.53 -4.40
N TRP A 167 -3.84 9.83 -4.69
CA TRP A 167 -4.23 10.32 -6.02
C TRP A 167 -3.00 10.60 -6.87
N THR A 168 -2.97 9.99 -8.06
CA THR A 168 -2.11 10.47 -9.14
C THR A 168 -2.78 11.69 -9.75
N SER A 169 -2.10 12.84 -9.65
CA SER A 169 -2.53 14.08 -10.30
C SER A 169 -2.53 13.86 -11.82
N ARG A 170 -3.69 13.59 -12.42
CA ARG A 170 -3.87 13.81 -13.86
C ARG A 170 -4.38 15.24 -14.05
N PRO A 171 -3.69 16.08 -14.84
CA PRO A 171 -4.23 17.37 -15.21
C PRO A 171 -5.53 17.12 -15.99
N ILE A 172 -6.62 17.73 -15.52
CA ILE A 172 -7.90 17.72 -16.24
C ILE A 172 -7.71 18.66 -17.42
N ILE A 173 -7.54 18.08 -18.60
CA ILE A 173 -7.56 18.79 -19.88
C ILE A 173 -9.03 18.87 -20.26
N ASN A 174 -9.54 20.09 -20.44
CA ASN A 174 -10.90 20.35 -20.91
C ASN A 174 -10.88 20.52 -22.42
#